data_AF-A0A6V8Q8I9-F1
#
_entry.id   AF-A0A6V8Q8I9-F1
#
_cell.length_a   1.000
_cell.length_b   1.000
_cell.length_c   1.000
_cell.angle_alpha   90.00
_cell.angle_beta   90.00
_cell.angle_gamma   90.00
#
_symmetry.space_group_name_H-M   'P 1'
#
loop_
_entity.id
_entity.type
_entity.pdbx_description
1 polymer ?
#
loop_
_entity_poly.entity_id
_entity_poly.type
_entity_poly.pdbx_seq_one_letter_code
_entity_poly.pdbx_strand_id
1 'polypeptide(L)'
;SPIREARLYQSDFLFRFYNFDFSELILDEKDNLVLDLDPKLAWARPNPHLFPVEINTAPYANLLRVPGIGLTSARRIIRARQKHCFTDEEELKRAGLGLSRAKSFITINGKRPWSARWEQLGFSARIS
;
A
#
# COMPACT_ATOMS: atom_id res chain seq x y z
N SER A 1 -14.76 22.17 -3.04
CA SER A 1 -13.71 22.35 -2.00
C SER A 1 -12.43 21.74 -2.52
N PRO A 2 -11.26 22.39 -2.35
CA PRO A 2 -9.97 21.92 -2.85
C PRO A 2 -9.64 20.47 -2.47
N ILE A 3 -10.05 20.02 -1.28
CA ILE A 3 -9.80 18.65 -0.82
C ILE A 3 -10.61 17.59 -1.60
N ARG A 4 -11.83 17.93 -2.03
CA ARG A 4 -12.67 17.01 -2.81
C ARG A 4 -12.13 16.84 -4.23
N GLU A 5 -11.67 17.93 -4.82
CA GLU A 5 -11.00 17.92 -6.12
C GLU A 5 -9.70 17.10 -6.07
N ALA A 6 -8.86 17.33 -5.05
CA ALA A 6 -7.66 16.53 -4.84
C ALA A 6 -7.98 15.04 -4.70
N ARG A 7 -9.09 14.68 -4.04
CA ARG A 7 -9.51 13.29 -3.87
C ARG A 7 -9.99 12.63 -5.16
N LEU A 8 -10.69 13.38 -6.01
CA LEU A 8 -11.10 12.92 -7.34
C LEU A 8 -9.86 12.62 -8.19
N TYR A 9 -8.88 13.52 -8.22
CA TYR A 9 -7.62 13.29 -8.94
C TYR A 9 -6.86 12.06 -8.43
N GLN A 10 -6.81 11.85 -7.11
CA GLN A 10 -6.17 10.66 -6.56
C GLN A 10 -6.90 9.37 -6.95
N SER A 11 -8.23 9.40 -7.01
CA SER A 11 -9.03 8.23 -7.40
C SER A 11 -8.86 7.91 -8.88
N ASP A 12 -8.90 8.93 -9.76
CA ASP A 12 -8.56 8.79 -11.18
C ASP A 12 -7.15 8.22 -11.38
N PHE A 13 -6.18 8.68 -10.59
CA PHE A 13 -4.81 8.16 -10.62
C PHE A 13 -4.74 6.68 -10.25
N LEU A 14 -5.53 6.23 -9.27
CA LEU A 14 -5.60 4.81 -8.91
C LEU A 14 -6.14 3.95 -10.06
N PHE A 15 -7.18 4.43 -10.76
CA PHE A 15 -7.75 3.71 -11.89
C PHE A 15 -6.76 3.59 -13.04
N ARG A 16 -6.14 4.70 -13.45
CA ARG A 16 -5.25 4.73 -14.61
C ARG A 16 -3.95 3.96 -14.40
N PHE A 17 -3.43 3.95 -13.17
CA PHE A 17 -2.05 3.54 -12.94
C PHE A 17 -1.88 2.41 -11.92
N TYR A 18 -2.90 2.11 -11.12
CA TYR A 18 -2.83 1.11 -10.04
C TYR A 18 -3.82 -0.04 -10.24
N ASN A 19 -4.48 -0.11 -11.40
CA ASN A 19 -5.48 -1.13 -11.74
C ASN A 19 -6.64 -1.21 -10.73
N PHE A 20 -6.99 -0.09 -10.08
CA PHE A 20 -8.17 -0.06 -9.22
C PHE A 20 -9.45 -0.08 -10.06
N ASP A 21 -10.46 -0.78 -9.56
CA ASP A 21 -11.83 -0.71 -10.06
C ASP A 21 -12.68 0.23 -9.20
N PHE A 22 -13.80 0.71 -9.76
CA PHE A 22 -14.72 1.58 -9.02
C PHE A 22 -15.27 0.92 -7.75
N SER A 23 -15.55 -0.38 -7.80
CA SER A 23 -16.01 -1.17 -6.65
C SER A 23 -14.99 -1.30 -5.52
N GLU A 24 -13.72 -0.95 -5.78
CA GLU A 24 -12.67 -0.94 -4.77
C GLU A 24 -12.54 0.41 -4.06
N LEU A 25 -13.24 1.46 -4.51
CA LEU A 25 -13.20 2.73 -3.81
C LEU A 25 -13.94 2.64 -2.48
N ILE A 26 -13.32 3.19 -1.44
CA ILE A 26 -13.96 3.31 -0.13
C ILE A 26 -14.70 4.64 -0.06
N LEU A 27 -16.00 4.55 0.16
CA LEU A 27 -16.91 5.69 0.31
C LEU A 27 -17.36 5.83 1.76
N ASP A 28 -17.79 7.03 2.13
CA ASP A 28 -18.44 7.32 3.42
C ASP A 28 -19.93 6.93 3.38
N GLU A 29 -20.63 7.11 4.51
CA GLU A 29 -22.06 6.80 4.66
C GLU A 29 -22.98 7.61 3.72
N LYS A 30 -22.44 8.62 3.03
CA LYS A 30 -23.16 9.49 2.09
C LYS A 30 -22.67 9.28 0.65
N ASP A 31 -22.04 8.14 0.37
CA ASP A 31 -21.48 7.76 -0.93
C ASP A 31 -20.41 8.73 -1.46
N ASN A 32 -19.70 9.45 -0.58
CA ASN A 32 -18.59 10.32 -0.98
C ASN A 32 -17.24 9.63 -0.78
N LEU A 33 -16.25 10.00 -1.61
CA LEU A 33 -14.87 9.61 -1.38
C LEU A 33 -14.39 10.06 0.00
N VAL A 34 -13.78 9.13 0.74
CA VAL A 34 -13.17 9.39 2.04
C VAL A 34 -12.05 10.45 1.91
N LEU A 35 -12.11 11.50 2.74
CA LEU A 35 -11.25 12.68 2.61
C LEU A 35 -10.09 12.72 3.59
N ASP A 36 -10.19 12.05 4.73
CA ASP A 36 -9.24 12.09 5.86
C ASP A 36 -8.06 11.10 5.72
N LEU A 37 -8.15 10.12 4.81
CA LEU A 37 -7.15 9.08 4.63
C LEU A 37 -6.59 9.05 3.21
N ASP A 38 -5.37 8.55 3.04
CA ASP A 38 -4.86 8.19 1.71
C ASP A 38 -5.75 7.09 1.09
N PRO A 39 -6.07 7.12 -0.22
CA PRO A 39 -7.05 6.19 -0.80
C PRO A 39 -6.58 4.73 -0.73
N LYS A 40 -5.27 4.47 -0.87
CA LYS A 40 -4.74 3.10 -0.74
C LYS A 40 -4.75 2.64 0.70
N LEU A 41 -4.51 3.54 1.66
CA LEU A 41 -4.68 3.23 3.07
C LEU A 41 -6.15 2.96 3.43
N ALA A 42 -7.09 3.75 2.90
CA ALA A 42 -8.52 3.53 3.06
C ALA A 42 -8.92 2.16 2.50
N TRP A 43 -8.48 1.80 1.30
CA TRP A 43 -8.71 0.50 0.69
C TRP A 43 -8.04 -0.65 1.45
N ALA A 44 -6.85 -0.44 2.00
CA ALA A 44 -6.15 -1.49 2.72
C ALA A 44 -6.92 -1.94 3.98
N ARG A 45 -7.59 -1.01 4.67
CA ARG A 45 -8.37 -1.25 5.92
C ARG A 45 -9.33 -2.44 5.86
N PRO A 46 -10.30 -2.49 4.93
CA PRO A 46 -11.19 -3.63 4.79
C PRO A 46 -10.56 -4.84 4.08
N ASN A 47 -9.33 -4.72 3.57
CA ASN A 47 -8.63 -5.78 2.84
C ASN A 47 -7.36 -6.30 3.56
N PRO A 48 -7.40 -6.62 4.88
CA PRO A 48 -6.21 -7.04 5.62
C PRO A 48 -5.62 -8.35 5.10
N HIS A 49 -6.43 -9.22 4.51
CA HIS A 49 -6.03 -10.54 3.99
C HIS A 49 -5.06 -10.47 2.81
N LEU A 50 -4.93 -9.29 2.16
CA LEU A 50 -3.98 -9.06 1.07
C LEU A 50 -2.59 -8.66 1.58
N PHE A 51 -2.41 -8.56 2.89
CA PHE A 51 -1.20 -8.11 3.55
C PHE A 51 -0.72 -9.11 4.61
N PRO A 52 0.60 -9.19 4.86
CA PRO A 52 1.64 -8.37 4.26
C PRO A 52 2.06 -8.86 2.86
N VAL A 53 2.60 -7.95 2.05
CA VAL A 53 3.13 -8.24 0.71
C VAL A 53 4.64 -8.48 0.79
N GLU A 54 5.11 -9.63 0.33
CA GLU A 54 6.54 -9.97 0.31
C GLU A 54 7.32 -9.19 -0.77
N ILE A 55 8.26 -8.36 -0.32
CA ILE A 55 9.00 -7.43 -1.18
C ILE A 55 10.08 -8.10 -2.01
N ASN A 56 10.39 -9.38 -1.85
CA ASN A 56 11.28 -10.07 -2.80
C ASN A 56 10.54 -10.86 -3.89
N THR A 57 9.27 -11.22 -3.69
CA THR A 57 8.58 -12.15 -4.60
C THR A 57 7.26 -11.64 -5.16
N ALA A 58 6.57 -10.72 -4.49
CA ALA A 58 5.22 -10.30 -4.90
C ALA A 58 5.19 -9.69 -6.31
N PRO A 59 4.18 -9.99 -7.13
CA PRO A 59 4.08 -9.43 -8.48
C PRO A 59 3.94 -7.91 -8.44
N TYR A 60 4.28 -7.24 -9.56
CA TYR A 60 4.23 -5.78 -9.68
C TYR A 60 2.86 -5.20 -9.28
N ALA A 61 1.77 -5.85 -9.71
CA ALA A 61 0.41 -5.44 -9.37
C ALA A 61 0.16 -5.39 -7.85
N ASN A 62 0.64 -6.40 -7.10
CA ASN A 62 0.47 -6.44 -5.65
C ASN A 62 1.29 -5.33 -4.96
N LEU A 63 2.48 -4.99 -5.49
CA LEU A 63 3.27 -3.88 -4.96
C LEU A 63 2.56 -2.54 -5.10
N LEU A 64 1.82 -2.33 -6.20
CA LEU A 64 1.06 -1.10 -6.41
C LEU A 64 -0.06 -0.91 -5.37
N ARG A 65 -0.64 -2.01 -4.88
CA ARG A 65 -1.68 -2.00 -3.84
C ARG A 65 -1.18 -1.58 -2.47
N VAL A 66 0.12 -1.71 -2.19
CA VAL A 66 0.71 -1.37 -0.89
C VAL A 66 0.66 0.14 -0.63
N PRO A 67 0.05 0.62 0.48
CA PRO A 67 0.16 2.01 0.90
C PRO A 67 1.62 2.46 1.02
N GLY A 68 1.99 3.60 0.44
CA GLY A 68 3.37 4.08 0.46
C GLY A 68 4.31 3.53 -0.62
N ILE A 69 3.87 2.59 -1.46
CA ILE A 69 4.61 2.18 -2.67
C ILE A 69 3.96 2.80 -3.92
N GLY A 70 4.67 3.70 -4.60
CA GLY A 70 4.22 4.27 -5.87
C GLY A 70 4.72 3.49 -7.08
N LEU A 71 4.26 3.87 -8.28
CA LEU A 71 4.72 3.33 -9.57
C LEU A 71 6.25 3.24 -9.68
N THR A 72 6.96 4.33 -9.35
CA THR A 72 8.42 4.42 -9.45
C THR A 72 9.09 3.45 -8.48
N SER A 73 8.65 3.45 -7.22
CA SER A 73 9.19 2.56 -6.18
C SER A 73 8.93 1.09 -6.51
N ALA A 74 7.72 0.75 -6.98
CA ALA A 74 7.39 -0.61 -7.42
C ALA A 74 8.27 -1.06 -8.60
N ARG A 75 8.51 -0.21 -9.60
CA ARG A 75 9.42 -0.53 -10.72
C ARG A 75 10.86 -0.72 -10.25
N ARG A 76 11.33 0.10 -9.31
CA ARG A 76 12.66 -0.03 -8.73
C ARG A 76 12.81 -1.35 -7.96
N ILE A 77 11.80 -1.75 -7.18
CA ILE A 77 11.77 -3.06 -6.51
C ILE A 77 11.92 -4.18 -7.53
N ILE A 78 11.07 -4.22 -8.57
CA ILE A 78 11.12 -5.27 -9.59
C ILE A 78 12.50 -5.36 -10.25
N ARG A 79 13.09 -4.20 -10.61
CA ARG A 79 14.44 -4.15 -11.20
C ARG A 79 15.53 -4.58 -10.23
N ALA A 80 15.42 -4.25 -8.95
CA ALA A 80 16.42 -4.60 -7.94
C ALA A 80 16.45 -6.12 -7.69
N ARG A 81 15.27 -6.76 -7.60
CA ARG A 81 15.14 -8.22 -7.41
C ARG A 81 15.82 -9.07 -8.48
N GLN A 82 15.94 -8.54 -9.69
CA GLN A 82 16.68 -9.19 -10.78
C GLN A 82 18.19 -9.29 -10.51
N LYS A 83 18.71 -8.45 -9.60
CA LYS A 83 20.14 -8.36 -9.28
C LYS A 83 20.45 -8.91 -7.89
N HIS A 84 19.60 -8.65 -6.90
CA HIS A 84 19.76 -9.09 -5.53
C HIS A 84 18.42 -9.13 -4.80
N CYS A 85 18.32 -9.93 -3.75
CA CYS A 85 17.20 -9.86 -2.82
C CYS A 85 17.43 -8.74 -1.80
N PHE A 86 16.36 -8.02 -1.46
CA PHE A 86 16.37 -7.13 -0.32
C PHE A 86 16.54 -7.93 0.95
N THR A 87 17.38 -7.44 1.85
CA THR A 87 17.69 -8.09 3.14
C THR A 87 17.33 -7.21 4.33
N ASP A 88 17.31 -5.89 4.14
CA ASP A 88 17.00 -4.92 5.18
C ASP A 88 16.20 -3.71 4.68
N GLU A 89 15.78 -2.87 5.62
CA GLU A 89 15.01 -1.65 5.35
C GLU A 89 15.81 -0.55 4.68
N GLU A 90 17.11 -0.44 4.96
CA GLU A 90 17.95 0.61 4.40
C GLU A 90 18.10 0.43 2.89
N GLU A 91 18.12 -0.80 2.40
CA GLU A 91 18.07 -1.11 0.97
C GLU A 91 16.76 -0.65 0.33
N LEU A 92 15.63 -0.80 1.03
CA LEU A 92 14.33 -0.31 0.56
C LEU A 92 14.28 1.22 0.54
N LYS A 93 14.83 1.89 1.56
CA LYS A 93 14.94 3.36 1.57
C LYS A 93 15.80 3.85 0.41
N ARG A 94 16.94 3.21 0.15
CA ARG A 94 17.81 3.48 -1.01
C ARG A 94 17.10 3.25 -2.34
N ALA A 95 16.18 2.28 -2.41
CA ALA A 95 15.30 2.08 -3.56
C ALA A 95 14.18 3.14 -3.69
N GLY A 96 14.04 4.04 -2.70
CA GLY A 96 13.05 5.12 -2.69
C GLY A 96 11.67 4.68 -2.20
N LEU A 97 11.59 3.71 -1.30
CA LEU A 97 10.34 3.35 -0.64
C LEU A 97 10.00 4.33 0.48
N GLY A 98 8.74 4.78 0.52
CA GLY A 98 8.19 5.53 1.63
C GLY A 98 7.88 4.62 2.83
N LEU A 99 8.92 4.11 3.50
CA LEU A 99 8.79 3.09 4.55
C LEU A 99 7.88 3.50 5.71
N SER A 100 7.76 4.79 6.04
CA SER A 100 6.85 5.25 7.11
C SER A 100 5.40 4.81 6.90
N ARG A 101 4.96 4.72 5.64
CA ARG A 101 3.62 4.27 5.24
C ARG A 101 3.60 2.81 4.80
N ALA A 102 4.65 2.37 4.12
CA ALA A 102 4.73 1.03 3.55
C ALA A 102 5.01 -0.04 4.60
N LYS A 103 5.59 0.34 5.76
CA LYS A 103 6.01 -0.58 6.79
C LYS A 103 4.91 -1.59 7.08
N SER A 104 3.86 -1.29 7.83
CA SER A 104 2.90 -2.31 8.29
C SER A 104 2.43 -3.36 7.24
N PHE A 105 2.38 -3.01 5.96
CA PHE A 105 1.87 -3.78 4.84
C PHE A 105 2.86 -4.72 4.13
N ILE A 106 4.14 -4.80 4.52
CA ILE A 106 5.16 -5.57 3.76
C ILE A 106 5.92 -6.63 4.58
N THR A 107 6.68 -7.50 3.91
CA THR A 107 7.73 -8.33 4.52
C THR A 107 8.98 -8.31 3.67
N ILE A 108 10.11 -8.67 4.29
CA ILE A 108 11.38 -8.95 3.62
C ILE A 108 11.79 -10.37 4.02
N ASN A 109 11.83 -11.29 3.05
CA ASN A 109 12.15 -12.70 3.28
C ASN A 109 11.29 -13.35 4.38
N GLY A 110 9.98 -13.10 4.35
CA GLY A 110 9.00 -13.63 5.31
C GLY A 110 9.06 -13.00 6.70
N LYS A 111 10.00 -12.07 6.96
CA LYS A 111 10.10 -11.34 8.21
C LYS A 111 9.40 -10.00 8.05
N ARG A 112 8.57 -9.64 9.01
CA ARG A 112 8.16 -8.24 9.19
C ARG A 112 9.37 -7.51 9.77
N PRO A 113 9.96 -6.53 9.08
CA PRO A 113 11.10 -5.79 9.59
C PRO A 113 10.79 -5.02 10.88
N TRP A 114 9.51 -4.81 11.24
CA TRP A 114 9.08 -4.02 12.39
C TRP A 114 8.09 -4.78 13.30
N SER A 115 8.13 -4.43 14.58
CA SER A 115 7.15 -4.79 15.62
C SER A 115 5.81 -4.04 15.49
N ALA A 116 5.46 -3.57 14.29
CA ALA A 116 4.25 -2.76 14.08
C ALA A 116 3.02 -3.57 14.51
N ARG A 117 2.46 -3.18 15.64
CA ARG A 117 1.30 -3.84 16.25
C ARG A 117 0.10 -3.56 15.36
N TRP A 118 -0.24 -4.55 14.53
CA TRP A 118 -1.35 -4.54 13.56
C TRP A 118 -2.66 -4.02 14.18
N GLU A 119 -2.87 -4.34 15.45
CA GLU A 119 -3.97 -3.90 16.31
C GLU A 119 -4.08 -2.36 16.48
N GLN A 120 -2.96 -1.63 16.52
CA GLN A 120 -2.96 -0.17 16.78
C GLN A 120 -3.39 0.66 15.57
N LEU A 121 -3.39 0.09 14.36
CA LEU A 121 -3.86 0.77 13.14
C LEU A 121 -5.37 0.60 12.91
N GLY A 122 -6.10 0.02 13.87
CA GLY A 122 -7.54 -0.28 13.75
C GLY A 122 -7.83 -1.52 12.91
N PHE A 123 -6.81 -2.28 12.51
CA PHE A 123 -6.92 -3.55 11.80
C PHE A 123 -7.04 -4.69 12.81
N SER A 124 -8.10 -4.70 13.61
CA SER A 124 -8.44 -5.90 14.35
C SER A 124 -9.01 -6.92 13.36
N ALA A 125 -8.38 -8.09 13.23
CA ALA A 125 -9.10 -9.23 12.71
C ALA A 125 -10.29 -9.44 13.66
N ARG A 126 -11.51 -9.18 13.20
CA ARG A 126 -12.68 -9.80 13.84
C ARG A 126 -12.49 -11.31 13.64
N ILE A 127 -11.82 -11.95 14.58
CA ILE A 127 -11.97 -13.38 14.78
C ILE A 127 -13.27 -13.53 15.55
N SER A 128 -14.26 -14.11 14.86
CA SER A 128 -15.60 -14.50 15.31
C SER A 128 -16.62 -13.37 15.45
#